data_AF-A0A0H5RJ95-F1
#
_entry.id   AF-A0A0H5RJ95-F1
#
_cell.length_a   1.000
_cell.length_b   1.000
_cell.length_c   1.000
_cell.angle_alpha   90.00
_cell.angle_beta   90.00
_cell.angle_gamma   90.00
#
_symmetry.space_group_name_H-M   'P 1'
#
loop_
_entity.id
_entity.type
_entity.pdbx_description
1 polymer ?
#
loop_
_entity_poly.entity_id
_entity_poly.type
_entity_poly.pdbx_seq_one_letter_code
_entity_poly.pdbx_strand_id
1 'polypeptide(L)'
;YIAGSVDSSGVQPSLPSQTEDQEWLNGCYSEFLQHCFMIKYLNALPKTSSWLEEALEGLYEEGNVVCDEVVNKGDDKCLLNSETVEELIMKFIRTVHDKKNKNFKDEEIPLIVASLFYRQTLVSLPIFWTPTKGESP
;
A
#
# COMPACT_ATOMS: atom_id res chain seq x y z
N TYR A 1 2.68 -64.09 18.07
CA TYR A 1 2.46 -62.86 18.85
C TYR A 1 2.43 -61.68 17.88
N ILE A 2 1.55 -60.72 18.15
CA ILE A 2 1.04 -59.65 17.27
C ILE A 2 1.78 -58.32 17.50
N ALA A 3 1.85 -57.51 16.42
CA ALA A 3 1.80 -56.04 16.31
C ALA A 3 2.98 -55.10 16.64
N GLY A 4 2.99 -54.02 15.82
CA GLY A 4 3.47 -52.66 16.10
C GLY A 4 4.29 -52.11 14.92
N SER A 5 3.72 -51.71 13.78
CA SER A 5 3.06 -50.42 13.47
C SER A 5 3.70 -49.20 14.15
N VAL A 6 4.41 -48.38 13.37
CA VAL A 6 4.38 -46.92 13.52
C VAL A 6 4.61 -46.27 12.14
N ASP A 7 3.54 -45.73 11.56
CA ASP A 7 3.60 -44.67 10.56
C ASP A 7 4.01 -43.37 11.24
N SER A 8 4.92 -42.61 10.62
CA SER A 8 4.97 -41.14 10.69
C SER A 8 6.17 -40.62 9.88
N SER A 9 6.04 -40.62 8.55
CA SER A 9 6.76 -39.60 7.80
C SER A 9 5.90 -38.35 7.84
N GLY A 10 6.32 -37.43 8.72
CA GLY A 10 5.70 -36.14 8.89
C GLY A 10 5.67 -35.39 7.57
N VAL A 11 4.46 -35.15 7.07
CA VAL A 11 4.25 -34.07 6.12
C VAL A 11 4.48 -32.79 6.91
N GLN A 12 5.68 -32.22 6.83
CA GLN A 12 5.85 -30.83 7.25
C GLN A 12 5.01 -29.98 6.30
N PRO A 13 4.11 -29.12 6.82
CA PRO A 13 3.52 -28.07 5.99
C PRO A 13 4.67 -27.20 5.50
N SER A 14 4.83 -27.12 4.18
CA SER A 14 5.68 -26.11 3.56
C SER A 14 5.22 -24.74 4.07
N LEU A 15 6.09 -24.05 4.79
CA LEU A 15 5.87 -22.70 5.28
C LEU A 15 5.59 -21.80 4.05
N PRO A 16 4.38 -21.23 3.86
CA PRO A 16 4.23 -20.11 2.95
C PRO A 16 4.88 -18.93 3.68
N SER A 17 6.18 -18.75 3.50
CA SER A 17 6.98 -17.93 4.42
C SER A 17 7.84 -16.93 3.69
N GLN A 18 7.60 -15.66 3.96
CA GLN A 18 8.39 -14.49 3.55
C GLN A 18 8.36 -14.16 2.05
N THR A 19 8.50 -15.13 1.15
CA THR A 19 8.52 -14.84 -0.29
C THR A 19 7.14 -14.44 -0.81
N GLU A 20 6.09 -15.19 -0.45
CA GLU A 20 4.72 -14.90 -0.88
C GLU A 20 4.20 -13.58 -0.29
N ASP A 21 4.53 -13.29 0.97
CA ASP A 21 4.16 -12.02 1.62
C ASP A 21 4.84 -10.83 0.94
N GLN A 22 6.11 -10.97 0.57
CA GLN A 22 6.86 -9.91 -0.11
C GLN A 22 6.37 -9.73 -1.55
N GLU A 23 6.07 -10.81 -2.27
CA GLU A 23 5.48 -10.75 -3.61
C GLU A 23 4.13 -10.05 -3.59
N TRP A 24 3.27 -10.38 -2.62
CA TRP A 24 2.00 -9.69 -2.42
C TRP A 24 2.21 -8.20 -2.15
N LEU A 25 3.12 -7.84 -1.24
CA LEU A 25 3.38 -6.46 -0.88
C LEU A 25 3.93 -5.63 -2.06
N ASN A 26 4.83 -6.22 -2.85
CA ASN A 26 5.34 -5.62 -4.08
C ASN A 26 4.21 -5.41 -5.11
N GLY A 27 3.30 -6.39 -5.23
CA GLY A 27 2.09 -6.27 -6.04
C GLY A 27 1.22 -5.10 -5.61
N CYS A 28 0.93 -4.99 -4.32
CA CYS A 28 0.16 -3.87 -3.77
C CYS A 28 0.85 -2.52 -3.97
N TYR A 29 2.17 -2.45 -3.85
CA TYR A 29 2.91 -1.21 -4.13
C TYR A 29 2.81 -0.81 -5.60
N SER A 30 2.96 -1.78 -6.53
CA SER A 30 2.78 -1.53 -7.95
C SER A 30 1.38 -1.02 -8.28
N GLU A 31 0.33 -1.60 -7.69
CA GLU A 31 -1.04 -1.14 -7.85
C GLU A 31 -1.24 0.26 -7.23
N PHE A 32 -0.61 0.55 -6.10
CA PHE A 32 -0.61 1.88 -5.50
C PHE A 32 -0.03 2.93 -6.46
N LEU A 33 1.10 2.64 -7.10
CA LEU A 33 1.72 3.52 -8.11
C LEU A 33 0.75 3.73 -9.30
N GLN A 34 0.10 2.66 -9.76
CA GLN A 34 -0.88 2.73 -10.83
C GLN A 34 -2.10 3.59 -10.45
N HIS A 35 -2.60 3.47 -9.22
CA HIS A 35 -3.68 4.33 -8.74
C HIS A 35 -3.26 5.79 -8.64
N CYS A 36 -2.05 6.09 -8.15
CA CYS A 36 -1.49 7.45 -8.17
C CYS A 36 -1.42 8.01 -9.60
N PHE A 37 -0.97 7.19 -10.55
CA PHE A 37 -0.95 7.54 -11.96
C PHE A 37 -2.35 7.86 -12.50
N MET A 38 -3.35 7.02 -12.22
CA MET A 38 -4.73 7.24 -12.67
C MET A 38 -5.35 8.50 -12.07
N ILE A 39 -5.07 8.78 -10.79
CA ILE A 39 -5.52 10.01 -10.12
C ILE A 39 -4.84 11.22 -10.78
N LYS A 40 -3.52 11.18 -10.99
CA LYS A 40 -2.74 12.28 -11.57
C LYS A 40 -3.15 12.59 -13.01
N TYR A 41 -3.19 11.60 -13.90
CA TYR A 41 -3.30 11.83 -15.35
C TYR A 41 -4.68 11.55 -15.93
N LEU A 42 -5.45 10.64 -15.33
CA LEU A 42 -6.74 10.20 -15.88
C LEU A 42 -7.94 10.80 -15.13
N ASN A 43 -7.70 11.71 -14.20
CA ASN A 43 -8.72 12.32 -13.34
C ASN A 43 -9.59 11.27 -12.62
N ALA A 44 -9.02 10.12 -12.27
CA ALA A 44 -9.71 9.13 -11.45
C ALA A 44 -10.03 9.76 -10.09
N LEU A 45 -11.28 9.59 -9.63
CA LEU A 45 -11.73 10.18 -8.37
C LEU A 45 -11.19 9.36 -7.19
N PRO A 46 -10.33 9.93 -6.32
CA PRO A 46 -9.90 9.27 -5.10
C PRO A 46 -11.08 9.15 -4.12
N LYS A 47 -11.09 8.10 -3.31
CA LYS A 47 -12.10 7.90 -2.24
C LYS A 47 -12.19 9.14 -1.36
N THR A 48 -13.38 9.52 -0.89
CA THR A 48 -13.58 10.74 -0.07
C THR A 48 -12.92 10.63 1.31
N SER A 49 -12.57 11.77 1.94
CA SER A 49 -12.02 11.77 3.30
C SER A 49 -12.93 11.05 4.27
N SER A 50 -14.24 11.34 4.24
CA SER A 50 -15.23 10.68 5.10
C SER A 50 -15.24 9.15 4.96
N TRP A 51 -15.11 8.66 3.72
CA TRP A 51 -15.08 7.23 3.46
C TRP A 51 -13.74 6.63 3.90
N LEU A 52 -12.63 7.35 3.73
CA LEU A 52 -11.32 6.91 4.19
C LEU A 52 -11.21 6.86 5.72
N GLU A 53 -11.78 7.83 6.42
CA GLU A 53 -11.86 7.83 7.89
C GLU A 53 -12.62 6.61 8.42
N GLU A 54 -13.74 6.27 7.78
CA GLU A 54 -14.54 5.08 8.11
C GLU A 54 -13.81 3.77 7.75
N ALA A 55 -13.19 3.72 6.57
CA ALA A 55 -12.48 2.52 6.11
C ALA A 55 -11.25 2.23 6.97
N LEU A 56 -10.41 3.24 7.20
CA LEU A 56 -9.12 3.09 7.87
C LEU A 56 -9.22 3.12 9.40
N GLU A 57 -10.35 3.48 9.99
CA GLU A 57 -10.65 3.48 11.43
C GLU A 57 -9.42 3.34 12.37
N GLY A 58 -8.92 4.47 12.88
CA GLY A 58 -7.73 4.51 13.73
C GLY A 58 -6.40 4.46 12.98
N LEU A 59 -6.36 3.93 11.75
CA LEU A 59 -5.19 3.99 10.85
C LEU A 59 -5.18 5.25 9.98
N TYR A 60 -6.27 6.03 9.97
CA TYR A 60 -6.34 7.28 9.20
C TYR A 60 -5.24 8.25 9.64
N GLU A 61 -5.09 8.47 10.95
CA GLU A 61 -4.05 9.34 11.49
C GLU A 61 -2.64 8.75 11.32
N GLU A 62 -2.48 7.44 11.46
CA GLU A 62 -1.20 6.76 11.18
C GLU A 62 -0.80 6.98 9.71
N GLY A 63 -1.75 6.90 8.79
CA GLY A 63 -1.54 7.19 7.37
C GLY A 63 -1.24 8.66 7.08
N ASN A 64 -1.85 9.60 7.81
CA ASN A 64 -1.51 11.03 7.71
C ASN A 64 -0.05 11.27 8.10
N VAL A 65 0.42 10.66 9.19
CA VAL A 65 1.82 10.74 9.63
C VAL A 65 2.76 10.17 8.56
N VAL A 66 2.42 9.04 7.95
CA VAL A 66 3.22 8.47 6.84
C VAL A 66 3.26 9.43 5.64
N CYS A 67 2.14 10.07 5.30
CA CYS A 67 2.10 11.06 4.21
C CYS A 67 3.01 12.27 4.51
N ASP A 68 2.98 12.79 5.74
CA ASP A 68 3.84 13.87 6.18
C ASP A 68 5.33 13.48 6.15
N GLU A 69 5.66 12.25 6.58
CA GLU A 69 7.02 11.73 6.47
C GLU A 69 7.48 11.66 5.01
N VAL A 70 6.65 11.14 4.12
CA VAL A 70 6.96 11.06 2.69
C VAL A 70 7.20 12.45 2.10
N VAL A 71 6.35 13.43 2.40
CA VAL A 71 6.53 14.84 1.96
C VAL A 71 7.89 15.40 2.38
N ASN A 72 8.38 15.03 3.56
CA ASN A 72 9.66 15.51 4.09
C ASN A 72 10.89 14.75 3.53
N LYS A 73 10.71 13.68 2.75
CA LYS A 73 11.80 12.76 2.36
C LYS A 73 12.30 12.91 0.93
N GLY A 74 11.65 13.68 0.06
CA GLY A 74 12.08 13.73 -1.35
C GLY A 74 11.86 15.04 -2.07
N ASP A 75 12.49 15.12 -3.23
CA ASP A 75 12.19 16.10 -4.26
C ASP A 75 10.88 15.70 -4.95
N ASP A 76 9.95 16.64 -4.98
CA ASP A 76 8.59 16.54 -5.55
C ASP A 76 8.57 15.89 -6.95
N LYS A 77 9.66 15.97 -7.71
CA LYS A 77 9.77 15.36 -9.06
C LYS A 77 10.02 13.85 -9.11
N CYS A 78 10.73 13.30 -8.13
CA CYS A 78 11.18 11.90 -8.17
C CYS A 78 10.87 11.15 -6.87
N LEU A 79 9.88 11.64 -6.13
CA LEU A 79 9.55 11.18 -4.79
C LEU A 79 9.35 9.67 -4.70
N LEU A 80 8.57 9.08 -5.62
CA LEU A 80 8.26 7.65 -5.63
C LEU A 80 9.39 6.77 -6.19
N ASN A 81 10.51 7.35 -6.65
CA ASN A 81 11.71 6.59 -7.02
C ASN A 81 12.68 6.43 -5.84
N SER A 82 12.33 6.97 -4.66
CA SER A 82 13.14 6.89 -3.45
C SER A 82 12.85 5.59 -2.71
N GLU A 83 13.89 4.78 -2.46
CA GLU A 83 13.81 3.55 -1.65
C GLU A 83 13.20 3.82 -0.27
N THR A 84 13.54 4.96 0.35
CA THR A 84 12.95 5.33 1.66
C THR A 84 11.45 5.60 1.57
N VAL A 85 10.97 6.20 0.48
CA VAL A 85 9.54 6.46 0.29
C VAL A 85 8.80 5.16 -0.02
N GLU A 86 9.39 4.30 -0.84
CA GLU A 86 8.89 2.96 -1.12
C GLU A 86 8.70 2.16 0.18
N GLU A 87 9.72 2.10 1.04
CA GLU A 87 9.65 1.41 2.33
C GLU A 87 8.55 1.95 3.25
N LEU A 88 8.40 3.28 3.33
CA LEU A 88 7.36 3.92 4.15
C LEU A 88 5.95 3.53 3.67
N ILE A 89 5.71 3.60 2.36
CA ILE A 89 4.41 3.24 1.79
C ILE A 89 4.14 1.74 1.92
N MET A 90 5.11 0.88 1.62
CA MET A 90 4.97 -0.57 1.78
C MET A 90 4.69 -0.94 3.24
N LYS A 91 5.40 -0.33 4.20
CA LYS A 91 5.13 -0.54 5.62
C LYS A 91 3.70 -0.12 6.00
N PHE A 92 3.21 0.98 5.44
CA PHE A 92 1.83 1.40 5.67
C PHE A 92 0.82 0.45 5.03
N ILE A 93 1.03 -0.01 3.79
CA ILE A 93 0.19 -1.04 3.13
C ILE A 93 0.09 -2.29 4.01
N ARG A 94 1.22 -2.79 4.52
CA ARG A 94 1.24 -3.94 5.44
C ARG A 94 0.49 -3.65 6.73
N THR A 95 0.66 -2.47 7.31
CA THR A 95 -0.06 -2.07 8.52
C THR A 95 -1.57 -2.05 8.30
N VAL A 96 -2.02 -1.53 7.16
CA VAL A 96 -3.43 -1.56 6.75
C VAL A 96 -3.91 -2.99 6.60
N HIS A 97 -3.16 -3.86 5.91
CA HIS A 97 -3.50 -5.28 5.79
C HIS A 97 -3.65 -5.99 7.14
N ASP A 98 -2.72 -5.77 8.06
CA ASP A 98 -2.67 -6.49 9.34
C ASP A 98 -3.72 -5.99 10.33
N LYS A 99 -4.07 -4.71 10.27
CA LYS A 99 -4.97 -4.04 11.23
C LYS A 99 -6.36 -3.71 10.65
N LYS A 100 -6.61 -3.93 9.35
CA LYS A 100 -7.91 -3.58 8.75
C LYS A 100 -9.05 -4.32 9.44
N ASN A 101 -10.16 -3.62 9.60
CA ASN A 101 -11.45 -4.24 9.87
C ASN A 101 -12.01 -4.88 8.59
N LYS A 102 -13.13 -5.61 8.70
CA LYS A 102 -13.79 -6.27 7.55
C LYS A 102 -14.49 -5.29 6.59
N ASN A 103 -14.09 -4.02 6.59
CA ASN A 103 -14.74 -2.92 5.87
C ASN A 103 -14.36 -2.89 4.38
N PHE A 104 -13.24 -3.52 4.00
CA PHE A 104 -12.78 -3.62 2.62
C PHE A 104 -11.90 -4.86 2.40
N LYS A 105 -11.72 -5.26 1.14
CA LYS A 105 -10.90 -6.42 0.76
C LYS A 105 -9.43 -6.06 0.52
N ASP A 106 -8.55 -7.06 0.51
CA ASP A 106 -7.12 -6.83 0.27
C ASP A 106 -6.84 -6.14 -1.06
N GLU A 107 -7.63 -6.45 -2.08
CA GLU A 107 -7.50 -5.83 -3.41
C GLU A 107 -7.86 -4.32 -3.40
N GLU A 108 -8.51 -3.82 -2.34
CA GLU A 108 -8.85 -2.41 -2.21
C GLU A 108 -7.75 -1.60 -1.51
N ILE A 109 -6.81 -2.26 -0.80
CA ILE A 109 -5.76 -1.58 -0.03
C ILE A 109 -4.95 -0.59 -0.87
N PRO A 110 -4.46 -0.95 -2.08
CA PRO A 110 -3.66 -0.02 -2.88
C PRO A 110 -4.41 1.26 -3.27
N LEU A 111 -5.69 1.13 -3.61
CA LEU A 111 -6.56 2.27 -3.93
C LEU A 111 -6.81 3.15 -2.70
N ILE A 112 -7.01 2.54 -1.53
CA ILE A 112 -7.24 3.25 -0.26
C ILE A 112 -6.00 4.07 0.09
N VAL A 113 -4.81 3.46 0.05
CA VAL A 113 -3.54 4.12 0.35
C VAL A 113 -3.26 5.23 -0.67
N ALA A 114 -3.48 4.99 -1.97
CA ALA A 114 -3.32 6.03 -3.00
C ALA A 114 -4.31 7.20 -2.83
N SER A 115 -5.55 6.91 -2.44
CA SER A 115 -6.58 7.93 -2.20
C SER A 115 -6.23 8.79 -0.98
N LEU A 116 -5.73 8.19 0.10
CA LEU A 116 -5.25 8.92 1.27
C LEU A 116 -4.04 9.77 0.89
N PHE A 117 -3.04 9.17 0.24
CA PHE A 117 -1.81 9.82 -0.18
C PHE A 117 -2.10 11.07 -1.03
N TYR A 118 -2.96 10.95 -2.05
CA TYR A 118 -3.40 12.09 -2.84
C TYR A 118 -3.99 13.20 -1.97
N ARG A 119 -4.95 12.88 -1.11
CA ARG A 119 -5.64 13.92 -0.34
C ARG A 119 -4.73 14.66 0.62
N GLN A 120 -3.81 13.95 1.26
CA GLN A 120 -2.91 14.55 2.24
C GLN A 120 -1.76 15.29 1.60
N THR A 121 -1.33 14.89 0.40
CA THR A 121 -0.13 15.45 -0.21
C THR A 121 -0.41 16.36 -1.41
N LEU A 122 -1.66 16.51 -1.88
CA LEU A 122 -2.02 17.33 -3.05
C LEU A 122 -1.45 18.76 -2.97
N VAL A 123 -1.54 19.39 -1.81
CA VAL A 123 -1.08 20.77 -1.59
C VAL A 123 0.44 20.84 -1.39
N SER A 124 1.00 19.83 -0.72
CA SER A 124 2.43 19.80 -0.34
C SER A 124 3.35 19.30 -1.44
N LEU A 125 2.82 18.53 -2.40
CA LEU A 125 3.53 17.95 -3.54
C LEU A 125 2.91 18.40 -4.89
N PRO A 126 2.84 19.71 -5.15
CA PRO A 126 2.15 20.22 -6.33
C PRO A 126 2.83 19.79 -7.64
N ILE A 127 4.15 19.61 -7.69
CA ILE A 127 4.85 19.18 -8.91
C ILE A 127 4.59 17.69 -9.15
N PHE A 128 4.58 16.88 -8.10
CA PHE A 128 4.25 15.46 -8.21
C PHE A 128 2.84 15.28 -8.76
N TRP A 129 1.83 15.99 -8.24
CA TRP A 129 0.43 15.82 -8.62
C TRP A 129 0.01 16.58 -9.88
N THR A 130 0.82 17.51 -10.37
CA THR A 130 0.53 18.21 -11.61
C THR A 130 1.05 17.40 -12.80
N PRO A 131 0.21 17.04 -13.78
CA PRO A 131 0.69 16.46 -15.03
C PRO A 131 1.66 17.41 -15.72
N THR A 132 2.91 17.00 -15.93
CA THR A 132 3.85 17.82 -16.71
C THR A 132 3.89 17.35 -18.16
N LYS A 133 3.99 18.31 -19.08
CA LYS A 133 3.97 18.06 -20.52
C LYS A 133 5.26 17.31 -20.91
N GLY A 134 5.14 16.02 -21.25
CA GLY A 134 6.28 15.18 -21.62
C GLY A 134 6.50 13.97 -20.70
N GLU A 135 5.80 13.88 -19.57
CA GLU A 135 5.61 12.61 -18.86
C GLU A 135 4.58 11.80 -19.67
N SER A 136 5.03 10.76 -20.37
CA SER A 136 4.12 9.81 -21.03
C SER A 136 3.39 8.96 -19.99
N PRO A 137 2.16 8.52 -20.27
CA PRO A 137 1.60 7.30 -19.69
C PRO A 137 2.52 6.09 -19.83
#